data_AF-A0A7X6L1L1-F1
#
_entry.id   AF-A0A7X6L1L1-F1
#
_cell.length_a   1.000
_cell.length_b   1.000
_cell.length_c   1.000
_cell.angle_alpha   90.00
_cell.angle_beta   90.00
_cell.angle_gamma   90.00
#
_symmetry.space_group_name_H-M   'P 1'
#
loop_
_entity.id
_entity.type
_entity.pdbx_description
1 polymer ?
#
loop_
_entity_poly.entity_id
_entity_poly.type
_entity_poly.pdbx_seq_one_letter_code
_entity_poly.pdbx_strand_id
1 'polypeptide(L)'
;MPGVGNMPPDGVDEAVVAAARQVIEQAKGAVMLVYSVDADHAFAILRTASQDTNIKLRDIAAAVVEELPEIGAPRDMEALRESLDRVLFRATTHQPHH
;
A
#
# COMPACT_ATOMS: atom_id res chain seq x y z
N MET A 1 10.92 50.88 -10.61
CA MET A 1 10.24 50.35 -9.42
C MET A 1 10.39 48.84 -9.40
N PRO A 2 10.90 48.21 -8.32
CA PRO A 2 11.11 46.78 -8.23
C PRO A 2 9.86 46.04 -7.70
N GLY A 3 9.71 44.77 -8.09
CA GLY A 3 9.10 43.74 -7.26
C GLY A 3 7.59 43.48 -7.43
N VAL A 4 7.25 42.52 -8.28
CA VAL A 4 6.39 41.40 -7.85
C VAL A 4 7.06 40.11 -8.31
N GLY A 5 7.73 39.48 -7.35
CA GLY A 5 8.43 38.22 -7.53
C GLY A 5 7.45 37.10 -7.82
N ASN A 6 7.89 36.23 -8.70
CA ASN A 6 7.45 34.86 -8.92
C ASN A 6 6.80 34.21 -7.68
N MET A 7 5.56 33.75 -7.81
CA MET A 7 4.94 32.80 -6.89
C MET A 7 5.64 31.44 -7.07
N PRO A 8 6.18 30.78 -6.02
CA PRO A 8 6.71 29.43 -6.15
C PRO A 8 5.54 28.41 -6.32
N PRO A 9 5.57 27.52 -7.31
CA PRO A 9 4.53 26.50 -7.54
C PRO A 9 4.84 25.16 -6.83
N ASP A 10 5.28 25.15 -5.55
CA ASP A 10 5.85 23.92 -4.94
C ASP A 10 5.17 23.48 -3.63
N GLY A 11 3.92 23.90 -3.37
CA GLY A 11 3.23 23.57 -2.10
C GLY A 11 2.38 22.29 -2.11
N VAL A 12 2.09 21.70 -3.27
CA VAL A 12 1.06 20.67 -3.41
C VAL A 12 1.65 19.26 -3.62
N ASP A 13 2.93 19.16 -3.99
CA ASP A 13 3.56 17.87 -4.30
C ASP A 13 4.20 17.19 -3.08
N GLU A 14 4.81 17.93 -2.15
CA GLU A 14 5.50 17.34 -1.00
C GLU A 14 4.55 16.63 -0.02
N ALA A 15 3.41 17.26 0.30
CA ALA A 15 2.44 16.68 1.23
C ALA A 15 1.81 15.39 0.67
N VAL A 16 1.53 15.36 -0.63
CA VAL A 16 0.95 14.19 -1.31
C VAL A 16 1.96 13.04 -1.38
N VAL A 17 3.23 13.34 -1.66
CA VAL A 17 4.32 12.35 -1.68
C VAL A 17 4.58 11.79 -0.28
N ALA A 18 4.60 12.63 0.75
CA ALA A 18 4.78 12.20 2.13
C ALA A 18 3.64 11.29 2.61
N ALA A 19 2.39 11.67 2.31
CA ALA A 19 1.22 10.86 2.65
C ALA A 19 1.24 9.49 1.95
N ALA A 20 1.57 9.45 0.66
CA ALA A 20 1.70 8.20 -0.09
C ALA A 20 2.77 7.28 0.50
N ARG A 21 3.91 7.84 0.91
CA ARG A 21 4.98 7.08 1.57
C ARG A 21 4.52 6.51 2.91
N GLN A 22 3.79 7.28 3.72
CA GLN A 22 3.28 6.81 5.01
C GLN A 22 2.35 5.60 4.85
N VAL A 23 1.43 5.65 3.88
CA VAL A 23 0.48 4.54 3.61
C VAL A 23 1.23 3.28 3.18
N ILE A 24 2.25 3.40 2.33
CA ILE A 24 3.08 2.27 1.91
C ILE A 24 3.82 1.65 3.12
N GLU A 25 4.36 2.47 4.01
CA GLU A 25 5.06 1.98 5.20
C GLU A 25 4.09 1.25 6.18
N GLN A 26 2.87 1.75 6.33
CA GLN A 26 1.83 1.09 7.13
C GLN A 26 1.40 -0.26 6.54
N ALA A 27 1.13 -0.29 5.23
CA ALA A 27 0.81 -1.50 4.50
C ALA A 27 1.93 -2.55 4.62
N LYS A 28 3.19 -2.11 4.48
CA LYS A 28 4.35 -2.97 4.68
C LYS A 28 4.39 -3.57 6.08
N GLY A 29 4.14 -2.76 7.11
CA GLY A 29 4.06 -3.25 8.50
C GLY A 29 2.97 -4.29 8.71
N ALA A 30 1.80 -4.11 8.08
CA ALA A 30 0.73 -5.11 8.12
C ALA A 30 1.12 -6.42 7.44
N VAL A 31 1.69 -6.36 6.23
CA VAL A 31 2.17 -7.55 5.51
C VAL A 31 3.27 -8.26 6.30
N MET A 32 4.21 -7.53 6.92
CA MET A 32 5.24 -8.12 7.78
C MET A 32 4.64 -8.90 8.95
N LEU A 33 3.68 -8.31 9.67
CA LEU A 33 3.03 -8.95 10.82
C LEU A 33 2.19 -10.17 10.42
N VAL A 34 1.53 -10.09 9.27
CA VAL A 34 0.58 -11.10 8.82
C VAL A 34 1.28 -12.29 8.16
N TYR A 35 2.27 -12.05 7.31
CA TYR A 35 3.02 -13.11 6.62
C TYR A 35 4.31 -13.52 7.34
N SER A 36 4.65 -12.87 8.47
CA SER A 36 5.89 -13.10 9.22
C SER A 36 7.14 -12.95 8.35
N VAL A 37 7.17 -11.91 7.52
CA VAL A 37 8.27 -11.59 6.60
C VAL A 37 8.98 -10.30 6.99
N ASP A 38 10.21 -10.11 6.50
CA ASP A 38 10.92 -8.84 6.63
C ASP A 38 10.36 -7.75 5.71
N ALA A 39 10.85 -6.52 5.91
CA ALA A 39 10.39 -5.34 5.20
C ALA A 39 10.65 -5.42 3.69
N ASP A 40 11.76 -6.03 3.26
CA ASP A 40 12.11 -6.14 1.84
C ASP A 40 11.16 -7.12 1.14
N HIS A 41 10.89 -8.27 1.75
CA HIS A 41 9.91 -9.23 1.25
C HIS A 41 8.48 -8.69 1.27
N ALA A 42 8.06 -7.98 2.32
CA ALA A 42 6.75 -7.35 2.38
C ALA A 42 6.56 -6.32 1.26
N PHE A 43 7.59 -5.50 0.98
CA PHE A 43 7.55 -4.55 -0.12
C PHE A 43 7.53 -5.24 -1.48
N ALA A 44 8.27 -6.35 -1.64
CA ALA A 44 8.23 -7.17 -2.85
C ALA A 44 6.82 -7.73 -3.11
N ILE A 45 6.12 -8.21 -2.08
CA ILE A 45 4.73 -8.69 -2.20
C ILE A 45 3.79 -7.59 -2.71
N LEU A 46 3.83 -6.39 -2.10
CA LEU A 46 3.03 -5.25 -2.53
C LEU A 46 3.35 -4.83 -3.98
N ARG A 47 4.63 -4.89 -4.35
CA ARG A 47 5.09 -4.58 -5.72
C ARG A 47 4.58 -5.61 -6.73
N THR A 48 4.66 -6.90 -6.42
CA THR A 48 4.15 -7.96 -7.29
C THR A 48 2.65 -7.81 -7.49
N ALA A 49 1.88 -7.60 -6.41
CA ALA A 49 0.45 -7.32 -6.50
C ALA A 49 0.15 -6.08 -7.38
N SER A 50 0.97 -5.03 -7.29
CA SER A 50 0.86 -3.83 -8.14
C SER A 50 1.09 -4.12 -9.62
N GLN A 51 2.08 -4.95 -9.93
CA GLN A 51 2.38 -5.36 -11.30
C GLN A 51 1.29 -6.26 -11.87
N ASP A 52 0.84 -7.24 -11.08
CA ASP A 52 -0.16 -8.23 -11.50
C ASP A 52 -1.54 -7.59 -11.72
N THR A 53 -1.90 -6.58 -10.92
CA THR A 53 -3.19 -5.90 -11.02
C THR A 53 -3.16 -4.64 -11.90
N ASN A 54 -1.98 -4.19 -12.33
CA ASN A 54 -1.77 -2.89 -12.99
C ASN A 54 -2.37 -1.70 -12.20
N ILE A 55 -2.45 -1.83 -10.87
CA ILE A 55 -2.88 -0.77 -9.94
C ILE A 55 -1.64 -0.12 -9.35
N LYS A 56 -1.68 1.20 -9.12
CA LYS A 56 -0.54 1.90 -8.49
C LYS A 56 -0.30 1.36 -7.09
N LEU A 57 0.97 1.13 -6.75
CA LEU A 57 1.40 0.62 -5.44
C LEU A 57 0.76 1.34 -4.24
N ARG A 58 0.63 2.68 -4.32
CA ARG A 58 0.00 3.49 -3.27
C ARG A 58 -1.48 3.14 -3.05
N ASP A 59 -2.19 2.79 -4.11
CA ASP A 59 -3.63 2.48 -4.06
C ASP A 59 -3.83 1.06 -3.51
N ILE A 60 -2.92 0.12 -3.82
CA ILE A 60 -2.86 -1.20 -3.16
C ILE A 60 -2.53 -1.06 -1.68
N ALA A 61 -1.53 -0.25 -1.35
CA ALA A 61 -1.16 -0.01 0.03
C ALA A 61 -2.32 0.61 0.83
N ALA A 62 -3.06 1.54 0.23
CA ALA A 62 -4.27 2.11 0.82
C ALA A 62 -5.32 1.01 1.08
N ALA A 63 -5.62 0.17 0.09
CA ALA A 63 -6.56 -0.94 0.26
C ALA A 63 -6.13 -1.94 1.35
N VAL A 64 -4.83 -2.26 1.44
CA VAL A 64 -4.26 -3.10 2.51
C VAL A 64 -4.48 -2.47 3.88
N VAL A 65 -4.28 -1.15 4.00
CA VAL A 65 -4.47 -0.42 5.26
C VAL A 65 -5.95 -0.29 5.62
N GLU A 66 -6.84 -0.17 4.65
CA GLU A 66 -8.29 -0.14 4.86
C GLU A 66 -8.86 -1.48 5.35
N GLU A 67 -8.26 -2.62 4.93
CA GLU A 67 -8.63 -3.94 5.45
C GLU A 67 -8.09 -4.21 6.87
N LEU A 68 -7.20 -3.35 7.40
CA LEU A 68 -6.75 -3.50 8.78
C LEU A 68 -7.92 -3.15 9.71
N PRO A 69 -8.27 -4.02 10.68
CA PRO A 69 -9.28 -3.69 11.66
C PRO A 69 -8.88 -2.42 12.41
N GLU A 70 -9.81 -1.46 12.54
CA GLU A 70 -9.62 -0.32 13.43
C GLU A 70 -9.11 -0.85 14.79
N ILE A 71 -8.00 -0.28 15.25
CA ILE A 71 -7.19 -0.76 16.37
C ILE A 71 -8.10 -1.14 17.56
N GLY A 72 -8.30 -2.44 17.77
CA GLY A 72 -9.22 -2.94 18.80
C GLY A 72 -9.36 -4.45 18.92
N ALA A 73 -9.08 -5.25 17.88
CA ALA A 73 -9.11 -6.71 18.03
C ALA A 73 -8.28 -7.46 16.97
N PRO A 74 -7.01 -7.82 17.26
CA PRO A 74 -6.38 -8.96 16.62
C PRO A 74 -6.88 -10.23 17.31
N ARG A 75 -8.18 -10.57 17.14
CA ARG A 75 -8.70 -11.85 17.64
C ARG A 75 -8.60 -12.97 16.61
N ASP A 76 -8.47 -12.63 15.33
CA ASP A 76 -8.26 -13.59 14.25
C ASP A 76 -7.21 -13.08 13.25
N MET A 77 -5.97 -13.56 13.41
CA MET A 77 -4.92 -13.36 12.41
C MET A 77 -5.25 -14.09 11.09
N GLU A 78 -6.03 -15.17 11.17
CA GLU A 78 -6.52 -15.93 10.01
C GLU A 78 -7.41 -15.05 9.11
N ALA A 79 -8.41 -14.36 9.70
CA ALA A 79 -9.31 -13.48 8.97
C ALA A 79 -8.59 -12.27 8.35
N LEU A 80 -7.56 -11.75 9.03
CA LEU A 80 -6.72 -10.69 8.49
C LEU A 80 -5.87 -11.19 7.31
N ARG A 81 -5.29 -12.40 7.40
CA ARG A 81 -4.62 -13.06 6.26
C ARG A 81 -5.53 -13.18 5.06
N GLU A 82 -6.73 -13.70 5.24
CA GLU A 82 -7.70 -13.86 4.14
C GLU A 82 -8.09 -12.52 3.49
N SER A 83 -8.21 -11.46 4.29
CA SER A 83 -8.55 -10.13 3.81
C SER A 83 -7.39 -9.49 3.03
N LEU A 84 -6.16 -9.63 3.53
CA LEU A 84 -4.96 -9.21 2.81
C LEU A 84 -4.76 -10.02 1.52
N ASP A 85 -4.95 -11.34 1.55
CA ASP A 85 -4.88 -12.20 0.38
C ASP A 85 -5.88 -11.75 -0.69
N ARG A 86 -7.09 -11.37 -0.30
CA ARG A 86 -8.11 -10.84 -1.23
C ARG A 86 -7.65 -9.56 -1.93
N VAL A 87 -6.99 -8.65 -1.21
CA VAL A 87 -6.50 -7.39 -1.79
C VAL A 87 -5.27 -7.63 -2.66
N LEU A 88 -4.33 -8.45 -2.19
CA LEU A 88 -3.06 -8.73 -2.87
C LEU A 88 -3.23 -9.65 -4.09
N PHE A 89 -4.16 -10.60 -4.03
CA PHE A 89 -4.36 -11.65 -5.04
C PHE A 89 -5.74 -11.59 -5.71
N ARG A 90 -6.43 -10.44 -5.67
CA ARG A 90 -7.81 -10.22 -6.19
C ARG A 90 -8.07 -10.74 -7.61
N ALA A 91 -7.03 -11.03 -8.40
CA ALA A 91 -7.13 -11.43 -9.80
C ALA A 91 -6.65 -12.87 -10.13
N THR A 92 -6.30 -13.75 -9.17
CA THR A 92 -5.81 -15.10 -9.54
C THR A 92 -6.88 -16.07 -10.07
N THR A 93 -8.08 -15.60 -10.43
CA THR A 93 -9.11 -16.41 -11.12
C THR A 93 -8.93 -16.54 -12.66
N HIS A 94 -7.80 -16.13 -13.26
CA HIS A 94 -7.38 -16.53 -14.62
C HIS A 94 -5.90 -16.18 -14.83
N GLN A 95 -4.99 -16.95 -15.46
CA GLN A 95 -4.99 -18.20 -16.23
C GLN A 95 -3.51 -18.64 -16.35
N PRO A 96 -3.17 -19.93 -16.51
CA PRO A 96 -1.80 -20.36 -16.84
C PRO A 96 -1.26 -19.64 -18.08
N HIS A 97 -0.08 -19.03 -17.95
CA HIS A 97 0.71 -18.57 -19.08
C HIS A 97 1.82 -19.59 -19.37
N HIS A 98 1.58 -20.34 -20.46
CA HIS A 98 2.46 -21.04 -21.41
C HIS A 98 3.85 -21.56 -20.98
#